data_AF-A0A087YQG4-F1
#
_entry.id   AF-A0A087YQG4-F1
#
_cell.length_a   1.000
_cell.length_b   1.000
_cell.length_c   1.000
_cell.angle_alpha   90.00
_cell.angle_beta   90.00
_cell.angle_gamma   90.00
#
_symmetry.space_group_name_H-M   'P 1'
#
loop_
_entity.id
_entity.type
_entity.pdbx_description
1 polymer ?
#
loop_
_entity_poly.entity_id
_entity_poly.type
_entity_poly.pdbx_seq_one_letter_code
_entity_poly.pdbx_strand_id
1 'polypeptide(L)'
;MGASCSDLEGANATTMASTASPSSSAGYFEFFWDYHNKSVICKHYNYTGKLKNRQDLKPESIVFLVVCLLIILENAVVLIAIWKNKKFHLPMYYLLGNLTLSDLLAGIAYMANILMSGHNTLKLTPLLWFLREGGVFITLAASIISLLAIAIERHVTMVTMRPYHGAKRGRMIALIGGSWALSALLGILPILGWNCIHRLDQCSTVLPLYAKSYILFSVSVFSTVLLSIVVLYARVFRIVRTNTRRQRLSLKSSMRNSLARVTQKYIALLKTVTIVVGVFIACWLPLFILLLLDFFCPTGQCQMLKKADYFLGVAILNSFLNPIIYTLTSKDMRRAILRLLCQSCLMTKDGQVKKIGMPFIECSFSKTEVPSQKLDHGLDTTISSGNAITSPSTIKSLYPKLFKS
;
A
#
# COMPACT_ATOMS: atom_id res chain seq x y z
N MET A 1 -31.63 -23.07 8.06
CA MET A 1 -31.05 -23.66 9.29
C MET A 1 -29.97 -22.74 9.85
N GLY A 2 -30.38 -21.74 10.62
CA GLY A 2 -29.46 -20.81 11.29
C GLY A 2 -29.25 -21.30 12.73
N ALA A 3 -28.02 -21.64 13.09
CA ALA A 3 -27.68 -21.90 14.48
C ALA A 3 -27.85 -20.60 15.26
N SER A 4 -28.78 -20.57 16.20
CA SER A 4 -28.90 -19.48 17.18
C SER A 4 -27.79 -19.65 18.22
N CYS A 5 -27.33 -18.57 18.87
CA CYS A 5 -26.37 -18.69 19.98
C CYS A 5 -26.91 -19.63 21.10
N SER A 6 -28.23 -19.79 21.19
CA SER A 6 -28.92 -20.74 22.07
C SER A 6 -28.59 -22.21 21.76
N ASP A 7 -28.39 -22.59 20.50
CA ASP A 7 -28.08 -23.97 20.10
C ASP A 7 -26.62 -24.33 20.43
N LEU A 8 -25.73 -23.32 20.47
CA LEU A 8 -24.30 -23.47 20.74
C LEU A 8 -24.00 -23.57 22.24
N GLU A 9 -24.82 -22.95 23.09
CA GLU A 9 -24.71 -23.10 24.55
C GLU A 9 -25.18 -24.50 25.02
N GLY A 10 -26.23 -25.04 24.40
CA GLY A 10 -26.76 -26.38 24.73
C GLY A 10 -25.81 -27.55 24.39
N ALA A 11 -25.04 -27.44 23.30
CA ALA A 11 -24.07 -28.46 22.89
C ALA A 11 -22.80 -28.51 23.78
N ASN A 12 -22.45 -27.39 24.43
CA ASN A 12 -21.28 -27.29 25.31
C ASN A 12 -21.54 -27.84 26.72
N ALA A 13 -22.78 -27.75 27.22
CA ALA A 13 -23.16 -28.30 28.52
C ALA A 13 -23.03 -29.84 28.56
N THR A 14 -23.19 -30.51 27.42
CA THR A 14 -23.06 -31.97 27.29
C THR A 14 -21.60 -32.44 27.19
N THR A 15 -20.65 -31.56 26.85
CA THR A 15 -19.21 -31.90 26.71
C THR A 15 -18.37 -31.58 27.94
N MET A 16 -18.84 -30.70 28.86
CA MET A 16 -18.13 -30.39 30.11
C MET A 16 -18.23 -31.47 31.21
N ALA A 17 -19.08 -32.49 31.04
CA ALA A 17 -19.32 -33.48 32.09
C ALA A 17 -18.21 -34.54 32.25
N SER A 18 -17.14 -34.55 31.42
CA SER A 18 -16.28 -35.74 31.29
C SER A 18 -14.77 -35.58 31.45
N THR A 19 -14.22 -34.45 31.93
CA THR A 19 -12.76 -34.40 32.24
C THR A 19 -12.41 -33.36 33.30
N ALA A 20 -12.03 -33.81 34.49
CA ALA A 20 -11.43 -32.98 35.55
C ALA A 20 -10.08 -33.55 36.00
N SER A 21 -8.99 -32.80 35.78
CA SER A 21 -7.75 -32.84 36.57
C SER A 21 -6.81 -31.69 36.15
N PRO A 22 -6.31 -30.83 37.07
CA PRO A 22 -5.49 -29.67 36.71
C PRO A 22 -3.99 -30.03 36.74
N SER A 23 -3.31 -29.91 35.60
CA SER A 23 -1.85 -29.88 35.51
C SER A 23 -1.44 -28.78 34.51
N SER A 24 -0.18 -28.40 34.41
CA SER A 24 0.30 -27.35 33.48
C SER A 24 -0.04 -27.60 31.99
N SER A 25 -0.38 -28.85 31.63
CA SER A 25 -0.97 -29.22 30.34
C SER A 25 -2.41 -28.72 30.14
N ALA A 26 -3.16 -28.49 31.23
CA ALA A 26 -4.50 -27.94 31.23
C ALA A 26 -4.53 -26.50 30.73
N GLY A 27 -3.53 -25.67 31.05
CA GLY A 27 -3.48 -24.28 30.57
C GLY A 27 -3.26 -24.16 29.06
N TYR A 28 -2.44 -25.03 28.47
CA TYR A 28 -2.30 -25.11 27.01
C TYR A 28 -3.56 -25.68 26.36
N PHE A 29 -4.15 -26.72 26.94
CA PHE A 29 -5.39 -27.32 26.44
C PHE A 29 -6.56 -26.33 26.49
N GLU A 30 -6.68 -25.56 27.58
CA GLU A 30 -7.69 -24.50 27.77
C GLU A 30 -7.49 -23.34 26.78
N PHE A 31 -6.23 -22.92 26.56
CA PHE A 31 -5.90 -21.94 25.52
C PHE A 31 -6.34 -22.42 24.12
N PHE A 32 -6.03 -23.66 23.74
CA PHE A 32 -6.48 -24.18 22.43
C PHE A 32 -8.00 -24.37 22.35
N TRP A 33 -8.63 -24.75 23.46
CA TRP A 33 -10.09 -24.98 23.54
C TRP A 33 -10.87 -23.70 23.27
N ASP A 34 -10.50 -22.59 23.93
CA ASP A 34 -11.19 -21.32 23.78
C ASP A 34 -11.10 -20.78 22.35
N TYR A 35 -10.00 -21.02 21.63
CA TYR A 35 -9.85 -20.61 20.23
C TYR A 35 -10.71 -21.40 19.24
N HIS A 36 -11.22 -22.56 19.66
CA HIS A 36 -12.13 -23.39 18.86
C HIS A 36 -13.59 -23.30 19.33
N ASN A 37 -13.82 -22.79 20.55
CA ASN A 37 -15.15 -22.67 21.12
C ASN A 37 -15.94 -21.50 20.53
N LYS A 38 -16.97 -21.82 19.75
CA LYS A 38 -17.82 -20.83 19.06
C LYS A 38 -18.63 -19.96 20.03
N SER A 39 -18.91 -20.43 21.26
CA SER A 39 -19.69 -19.66 22.25
C SER A 39 -18.97 -18.37 22.69
N VAL A 40 -17.63 -18.35 22.62
CA VAL A 40 -16.81 -17.18 22.93
C VAL A 40 -17.21 -15.99 22.05
N ILE A 41 -17.44 -16.20 20.75
CA ILE A 41 -17.87 -15.15 19.84
C ILE A 41 -19.24 -14.61 20.28
N CYS A 42 -20.22 -15.48 20.54
CA CYS A 42 -21.54 -15.06 21.00
C CYS A 42 -21.45 -14.20 22.27
N LYS A 43 -20.65 -14.61 23.27
CA LYS A 43 -20.45 -13.88 24.52
C LYS A 43 -19.91 -12.46 24.30
N HIS A 44 -18.88 -12.31 23.47
CA HIS A 44 -18.24 -11.03 23.19
C HIS A 44 -19.13 -10.09 22.35
N TYR A 45 -19.84 -10.64 21.35
CA TYR A 45 -20.78 -9.87 20.54
C TYR A 45 -22.04 -9.46 21.30
N ASN A 46 -22.47 -10.25 22.29
CA ASN A 46 -23.54 -9.88 23.21
C ASN A 46 -23.11 -8.72 24.13
N TYR A 47 -21.93 -8.84 24.75
CA TYR A 47 -21.38 -7.81 25.64
C TYR A 47 -21.20 -6.45 24.95
N THR A 48 -20.71 -6.44 23.70
CA THR A 48 -20.54 -5.22 22.91
C THR A 48 -21.85 -4.67 22.34
N GLY A 49 -22.98 -5.34 22.56
CA GLY A 49 -24.30 -4.93 22.06
C GLY A 49 -24.45 -5.05 20.54
N LYS A 50 -23.61 -5.85 19.87
CA LYS A 50 -23.61 -6.05 18.41
C LYS A 50 -24.43 -7.27 17.96
N LEU A 51 -24.93 -8.09 18.88
CA LEU A 51 -25.67 -9.31 18.56
C LEU A 51 -27.04 -9.04 17.90
N LYS A 52 -27.82 -8.08 18.43
CA LYS A 52 -29.22 -7.82 18.01
C LYS A 52 -29.38 -7.21 16.61
N ASN A 53 -28.32 -6.63 16.03
CA ASN A 53 -28.37 -5.88 14.76
C ASN A 53 -27.74 -6.63 13.56
N ARG A 54 -27.47 -7.94 13.68
CA ARG A 54 -26.89 -8.75 12.59
C ARG A 54 -27.99 -9.41 11.75
N GLN A 55 -28.58 -8.62 10.86
CA GLN A 55 -29.40 -9.14 9.75
C GLN A 55 -28.51 -9.66 8.60
N ASP A 56 -29.12 -10.31 7.62
CA ASP A 56 -28.48 -10.80 6.39
C ASP A 56 -27.76 -9.69 5.60
N LEU A 57 -26.99 -10.06 4.55
CA LEU A 57 -26.18 -9.13 3.76
C LEU A 57 -26.99 -7.87 3.40
N LYS A 58 -26.54 -6.73 3.91
CA LYS A 58 -27.16 -5.44 3.62
C LYS A 58 -26.84 -5.01 2.18
N PRO A 59 -27.70 -4.23 1.52
CA PRO A 59 -27.43 -3.73 0.17
C PRO A 59 -26.10 -2.95 0.09
N GLU A 60 -25.69 -2.24 1.14
CA GLU A 60 -24.37 -1.61 1.19
C GLU A 60 -23.20 -2.60 1.07
N SER A 61 -23.35 -3.84 1.57
CA SER A 61 -22.33 -4.89 1.47
C SER A 61 -22.10 -5.33 0.03
N ILE A 62 -23.13 -5.30 -0.83
CA ILE A 62 -23.01 -5.63 -2.26
C ILE A 62 -22.12 -4.59 -2.95
N VAL A 63 -22.34 -3.31 -2.66
CA VAL A 63 -21.50 -2.22 -3.20
C VAL A 63 -20.05 -2.41 -2.77
N PHE A 64 -19.80 -2.68 -1.50
CA PHE A 64 -18.43 -2.93 -1.02
C PHE A 64 -17.79 -4.18 -1.63
N LEU A 65 -18.55 -5.24 -1.92
CA LEU A 65 -18.04 -6.41 -2.64
C LEU A 65 -17.61 -6.06 -4.07
N VAL A 66 -18.41 -5.28 -4.79
CA VAL A 66 -18.04 -4.79 -6.14
C VAL A 66 -16.76 -3.97 -6.07
N VAL A 67 -16.64 -3.07 -5.08
CA VAL A 67 -15.41 -2.30 -4.86
C VAL A 67 -14.21 -3.22 -4.58
N CYS A 68 -14.36 -4.26 -3.76
CA CYS A 68 -13.28 -5.22 -3.51
C CYS A 68 -12.85 -5.97 -4.79
N LEU A 69 -13.80 -6.37 -5.63
CA LEU A 69 -13.50 -7.00 -6.92
C LEU A 69 -12.71 -6.05 -7.84
N LEU A 70 -13.11 -4.78 -7.91
CA LEU A 70 -12.37 -3.77 -8.67
C LEU A 70 -10.95 -3.59 -8.14
N ILE A 71 -10.78 -3.49 -6.82
CA ILE A 71 -9.44 -3.39 -6.18
C ILE A 71 -8.56 -4.56 -6.57
N ILE A 72 -9.07 -5.79 -6.52
CA ILE A 72 -8.33 -7.00 -6.88
C ILE A 72 -7.91 -6.95 -8.36
N LEU A 73 -8.84 -6.64 -9.25
CA LEU A 73 -8.59 -6.59 -10.69
C LEU A 73 -7.59 -5.49 -11.07
N GLU A 74 -7.77 -4.27 -10.56
CA GLU A 74 -6.91 -3.14 -10.89
C GLU A 74 -5.48 -3.34 -10.36
N ASN A 75 -5.33 -3.78 -9.12
CA ASN A 75 -4.00 -4.05 -8.55
C ASN A 75 -3.33 -5.27 -9.22
N ALA A 76 -4.10 -6.28 -9.65
CA ALA A 76 -3.57 -7.40 -10.43
C ALA A 76 -3.02 -6.93 -11.79
N VAL A 77 -3.77 -6.06 -12.50
CA VAL A 77 -3.32 -5.48 -13.77
C VAL A 77 -2.03 -4.68 -13.59
N VAL A 78 -1.93 -3.87 -12.54
CA VAL A 78 -0.70 -3.11 -12.24
C VAL A 78 0.47 -4.06 -11.95
N LEU A 79 0.25 -5.10 -11.14
CA LEU A 79 1.28 -6.07 -10.80
C LEU A 79 1.79 -6.83 -12.04
N ILE A 80 0.88 -7.25 -12.93
CA ILE A 80 1.22 -7.88 -14.22
C ILE A 80 1.98 -6.91 -15.13
N ALA A 81 1.62 -5.62 -15.15
CA ALA A 81 2.31 -4.59 -15.92
C ALA A 81 3.75 -4.38 -15.46
N ILE A 82 3.98 -4.42 -14.14
CA ILE A 82 5.32 -4.35 -13.55
C ILE A 82 6.13 -5.60 -13.93
N TRP A 83 5.53 -6.79 -13.82
CA TRP A 83 6.21 -8.05 -14.08
C TRP A 83 6.60 -8.27 -15.55
N LYS A 84 5.75 -7.88 -16.50
CA LYS A 84 6.02 -8.05 -17.94
C LYS A 84 7.02 -7.03 -18.51
N ASN A 85 7.18 -5.88 -17.89
CA ASN A 85 7.98 -4.79 -18.47
C ASN A 85 9.39 -4.74 -17.87
N LYS A 86 10.39 -5.18 -18.64
CA LYS A 86 11.82 -5.14 -18.26
C LYS A 86 12.30 -3.75 -17.83
N LYS A 87 11.70 -2.66 -18.35
CA LYS A 87 12.01 -1.27 -17.94
C LYS A 87 11.62 -0.98 -16.49
N PHE A 88 10.71 -1.75 -15.91
CA PHE A 88 10.28 -1.63 -14.52
C PHE A 88 11.05 -2.56 -13.58
N HIS A 89 12.17 -3.16 -14.01
CA HIS A 89 13.03 -3.92 -13.09
C HIS A 89 14.02 -3.01 -12.33
N LEU A 90 13.71 -1.70 -12.25
CA LEU A 90 14.43 -0.79 -11.37
C LEU A 90 13.96 -0.98 -9.90
N PRO A 91 14.85 -0.81 -8.92
CA PRO A 91 14.60 -1.03 -7.48
C PRO A 91 13.29 -0.41 -6.96
N MET A 92 13.01 0.82 -7.39
CA MET A 92 11.81 1.58 -7.06
C MET A 92 10.51 0.83 -7.39
N TYR A 93 10.47 0.11 -8.50
CA TYR A 93 9.27 -0.60 -8.94
C TYR A 93 9.07 -1.93 -8.21
N TYR A 94 10.11 -2.50 -7.57
CA TYR A 94 9.92 -3.66 -6.68
C TYR A 94 9.16 -3.26 -5.42
N LEU A 95 9.47 -2.11 -4.83
CA LEU A 95 8.73 -1.57 -3.68
C LEU A 95 7.30 -1.16 -4.06
N LEU A 96 7.13 -0.58 -5.26
CA LEU A 96 5.81 -0.29 -5.81
C LEU A 96 5.00 -1.58 -6.04
N GLY A 97 5.64 -2.63 -6.58
CA GLY A 97 5.04 -3.95 -6.75
C GLY A 97 4.61 -4.56 -5.41
N ASN A 98 5.42 -4.39 -4.36
CA ASN A 98 5.06 -4.84 -3.02
C ASN A 98 3.82 -4.12 -2.47
N LEU A 99 3.73 -2.81 -2.68
CA LEU A 99 2.56 -2.01 -2.30
C LEU A 99 1.30 -2.46 -3.05
N THR A 100 1.40 -2.69 -4.37
CA THR A 100 0.26 -3.21 -5.16
C THR A 100 -0.13 -4.62 -4.75
N LEU A 101 0.83 -5.45 -4.31
CA LEU A 101 0.55 -6.78 -3.78
C LEU A 101 -0.16 -6.72 -2.43
N SER A 102 0.25 -5.82 -1.52
CA SER A 102 -0.43 -5.65 -0.24
C SER A 102 -1.84 -5.09 -0.42
N ASP A 103 -2.05 -4.18 -1.37
CA ASP A 103 -3.39 -3.67 -1.72
C ASP A 103 -4.30 -4.74 -2.35
N LEU A 104 -3.76 -5.59 -3.23
CA LEU A 104 -4.50 -6.73 -3.79
C LEU A 104 -4.93 -7.70 -2.69
N LEU A 105 -4.01 -8.05 -1.78
CA LEU A 105 -4.30 -8.92 -0.65
C LEU A 105 -5.27 -8.28 0.34
N ALA A 106 -5.23 -6.95 0.52
CA ALA A 106 -6.23 -6.24 1.29
C ALA A 106 -7.62 -6.41 0.67
N GLY A 107 -7.76 -6.24 -0.66
CA GLY A 107 -9.01 -6.48 -1.38
C GLY A 107 -9.56 -7.90 -1.16
N ILE A 108 -8.71 -8.92 -1.19
CA ILE A 108 -9.09 -10.32 -0.90
C ILE A 108 -9.52 -10.47 0.57
N ALA A 109 -8.74 -9.93 1.51
CA ALA A 109 -9.04 -10.01 2.93
C ALA A 109 -10.37 -9.32 3.27
N TYR A 110 -10.65 -8.16 2.68
CA TYR A 110 -11.90 -7.44 2.84
C TYR A 110 -13.08 -8.14 2.21
N MET A 111 -12.92 -8.70 1.00
CA MET A 111 -13.95 -9.51 0.36
C MET A 111 -14.33 -10.70 1.25
N ALA A 112 -13.33 -11.42 1.78
CA ALA A 112 -13.56 -12.50 2.73
C ALA A 112 -14.23 -12.01 4.02
N ASN A 113 -13.81 -10.85 4.55
CA ASN A 113 -14.39 -10.22 5.73
C ASN A 113 -15.90 -9.95 5.53
N ILE A 114 -16.29 -9.39 4.39
CA ILE A 114 -17.70 -9.10 4.07
C ILE A 114 -18.50 -10.41 3.88
N LEU A 115 -17.99 -11.38 3.12
CA LEU A 115 -18.69 -12.65 2.89
C LEU A 115 -18.89 -13.47 4.17
N MET A 116 -17.94 -13.39 5.10
CA MET A 116 -17.99 -14.06 6.41
C MET A 116 -18.68 -13.22 7.50
N SER A 117 -19.21 -12.03 7.18
CA SER A 117 -19.93 -11.14 8.09
C SER A 117 -21.39 -11.59 8.34
N GLY A 118 -22.15 -10.81 9.11
CA GLY A 118 -23.57 -11.10 9.40
C GLY A 118 -23.77 -12.37 10.23
N HIS A 119 -24.69 -13.25 9.81
CA HIS A 119 -24.97 -14.50 10.51
C HIS A 119 -23.77 -15.49 10.45
N ASN A 120 -22.94 -15.41 9.40
CA ASN A 120 -21.82 -16.33 9.21
C ASN A 120 -20.74 -16.13 10.29
N THR A 121 -20.61 -14.93 10.85
CA THR A 121 -19.62 -14.66 11.90
C THR A 121 -19.86 -15.46 13.18
N LEU A 122 -21.13 -15.72 13.53
CA LEU A 122 -21.47 -16.50 14.72
C LEU A 122 -21.15 -17.99 14.54
N LYS A 123 -20.97 -18.45 13.29
CA LYS A 123 -20.56 -19.84 12.98
C LYS A 123 -19.04 -20.04 13.01
N LEU A 124 -18.26 -18.95 13.05
CA LEU A 124 -16.80 -19.00 13.05
C LEU A 124 -16.27 -19.46 14.42
N THR A 125 -15.08 -20.05 14.42
CA THR A 125 -14.28 -20.20 15.63
C THR A 125 -13.51 -18.91 15.91
N PRO A 126 -13.16 -18.60 17.17
CA PRO A 126 -12.33 -17.43 17.49
C PRO A 126 -11.02 -17.38 16.69
N LEU A 127 -10.36 -18.52 16.44
CA LEU A 127 -9.17 -18.58 15.59
C LEU A 127 -9.45 -18.05 14.17
N LEU A 128 -10.53 -18.51 13.54
CA LEU A 128 -10.88 -18.10 12.18
C LEU A 128 -11.33 -16.63 12.14
N TRP A 129 -11.92 -16.15 13.23
CA TRP A 129 -12.24 -14.74 13.43
C TRP A 129 -10.97 -13.88 13.51
N PHE A 130 -9.96 -14.29 14.28
CA PHE A 130 -8.68 -13.58 14.33
C PHE A 130 -7.93 -13.63 13.01
N LEU A 131 -7.97 -14.73 12.26
CA LEU A 131 -7.36 -14.79 10.93
C LEU A 131 -8.04 -13.84 9.94
N ARG A 132 -9.37 -13.71 10.01
CA ARG A 132 -10.15 -12.78 9.19
C ARG A 132 -9.78 -11.32 9.48
N GLU A 133 -9.89 -10.88 10.73
CA GLU A 133 -9.59 -9.48 11.10
C GLU A 133 -8.08 -9.20 11.07
N GLY A 134 -7.27 -10.17 11.46
CA GLY A 134 -5.82 -10.14 11.37
C GLY A 134 -5.31 -10.03 9.93
N GLY A 135 -5.97 -10.67 8.95
CA GLY A 135 -5.63 -10.51 7.53
C GLY A 135 -5.74 -9.06 7.04
N VAL A 136 -6.82 -8.36 7.44
CA VAL A 136 -6.98 -6.92 7.17
C VAL A 136 -5.88 -6.12 7.86
N PHE A 137 -5.57 -6.46 9.11
CA PHE A 137 -4.54 -5.76 9.89
C PHE A 137 -3.12 -5.96 9.32
N ILE A 138 -2.78 -7.19 8.89
CA ILE A 138 -1.48 -7.52 8.28
C ILE A 138 -1.31 -6.79 6.96
N THR A 139 -2.34 -6.73 6.12
CA THR A 139 -2.26 -6.05 4.81
C THR A 139 -2.16 -4.53 4.96
N LEU A 140 -2.82 -3.95 5.96
CA LEU A 140 -2.61 -2.57 6.39
C LEU A 140 -1.16 -2.33 6.83
N ALA A 141 -0.64 -3.12 7.76
CA ALA A 141 0.73 -3.00 8.26
C ALA A 141 1.75 -3.11 7.11
N ALA A 142 1.54 -4.06 6.19
CA ALA A 142 2.39 -4.27 5.03
C ALA A 142 2.41 -3.05 4.11
N SER A 143 1.26 -2.41 3.92
CA SER A 143 1.14 -1.19 3.12
C SER A 143 1.85 0.00 3.77
N ILE A 144 1.67 0.22 5.08
CA ILE A 144 2.34 1.30 5.82
C ILE A 144 3.86 1.12 5.81
N ILE A 145 4.34 -0.09 6.11
CA ILE A 145 5.78 -0.38 6.14
C ILE A 145 6.37 -0.29 4.73
N SER A 146 5.64 -0.69 3.69
CA SER A 146 6.03 -0.50 2.29
C SER A 146 6.15 0.98 1.91
N LEU A 147 5.19 1.82 2.33
CA LEU A 147 5.26 3.27 2.13
C LEU A 147 6.46 3.90 2.84
N LEU A 148 6.78 3.42 4.05
CA LEU A 148 7.99 3.83 4.77
C LEU A 148 9.25 3.43 4.00
N ALA A 149 9.32 2.20 3.51
CA ALA A 149 10.45 1.74 2.70
C ALA A 149 10.62 2.57 1.43
N ILE A 150 9.52 2.92 0.75
CA ILE A 150 9.52 3.84 -0.39
C ILE A 150 10.05 5.22 0.02
N ALA A 151 9.61 5.76 1.16
CA ALA A 151 10.06 7.05 1.67
C ALA A 151 11.57 7.06 1.98
N ILE A 152 12.08 6.00 2.61
CA ILE A 152 13.51 5.84 2.91
C ILE A 152 14.32 5.71 1.61
N GLU A 153 13.87 4.88 0.66
CA GLU A 153 14.54 4.71 -0.64
C GLU A 153 14.61 6.05 -1.40
N ARG A 154 13.51 6.82 -1.39
CA ARG A 154 13.45 8.15 -1.99
C ARG A 154 14.38 9.13 -1.29
N HIS A 155 14.41 9.14 0.03
CA HIS A 155 15.32 9.99 0.78
C HIS A 155 16.78 9.70 0.44
N VAL A 156 17.19 8.43 0.49
CA VAL A 156 18.57 8.01 0.19
C VAL A 156 18.94 8.36 -1.26
N THR A 157 18.08 8.02 -2.23
CA THR A 157 18.37 8.31 -3.65
C THR A 157 18.48 9.80 -3.94
N MET A 158 17.70 10.64 -3.28
CA MET A 158 17.69 12.09 -3.52
C MET A 158 18.80 12.84 -2.79
N VAL A 159 19.18 12.40 -1.59
CA VAL A 159 20.33 12.97 -0.87
C VAL A 159 21.63 12.64 -1.60
N THR A 160 21.78 11.41 -2.11
CA THR A 160 23.05 10.97 -2.70
C THR A 160 23.25 11.44 -4.15
N MET A 161 22.22 11.95 -4.85
CA MET A 161 22.25 12.42 -6.26
C MET A 161 22.95 11.50 -7.29
N ARG A 162 23.29 10.26 -6.92
CA ARG A 162 23.94 9.30 -7.79
C ARG A 162 22.90 8.26 -8.23
N PRO A 163 22.87 7.88 -9.52
CA PRO A 163 22.26 6.63 -9.91
C PRO A 163 23.02 5.53 -9.16
N TYR A 164 22.40 5.08 -8.08
CA TYR A 164 22.88 4.06 -7.15
C TYR A 164 23.43 2.89 -8.02
N HIS A 165 24.61 2.33 -7.75
CA HIS A 165 25.21 1.26 -8.56
C HIS A 165 25.36 -0.02 -7.73
N GLY A 166 25.16 -1.18 -8.35
CA GLY A 166 25.62 -2.48 -7.84
C GLY A 166 24.67 -3.29 -6.94
N ALA A 167 24.52 -2.94 -5.66
CA ALA A 167 24.03 -3.87 -4.63
C ALA A 167 22.50 -3.85 -4.36
N LYS A 168 21.66 -3.54 -5.36
CA LYS A 168 20.28 -3.09 -5.10
C LYS A 168 19.23 -4.18 -4.90
N ARG A 169 19.36 -5.32 -5.58
CA ARG A 169 18.29 -6.32 -5.62
C ARG A 169 18.11 -7.00 -4.25
N GLY A 170 19.22 -7.43 -3.63
CA GLY A 170 19.20 -8.04 -2.29
C GLY A 170 18.62 -7.11 -1.22
N ARG A 171 19.03 -5.83 -1.22
CA ARG A 171 18.47 -4.83 -0.28
C ARG A 171 16.97 -4.62 -0.46
N MET A 172 16.47 -4.54 -1.70
CA MET A 172 15.03 -4.37 -1.93
C MET A 172 14.24 -5.61 -1.51
N ILE A 173 14.75 -6.81 -1.82
CA ILE A 173 14.13 -8.08 -1.38
C ILE A 173 14.13 -8.17 0.15
N ALA A 174 15.21 -7.76 0.83
CA ALA A 174 15.28 -7.72 2.28
C ALA A 174 14.27 -6.74 2.89
N LEU A 175 14.08 -5.54 2.29
CA LEU A 175 13.05 -4.60 2.73
C LEU A 175 11.64 -5.17 2.54
N ILE A 176 11.38 -5.87 1.44
CA ILE A 176 10.11 -6.54 1.18
C ILE A 176 9.88 -7.66 2.23
N GLY A 177 10.84 -8.57 2.38
CA GLY A 177 10.75 -9.66 3.36
C GLY A 177 10.58 -9.14 4.79
N GLY A 178 11.35 -8.12 5.17
CA GLY A 178 11.22 -7.45 6.47
C GLY A 178 9.86 -6.77 6.65
N SER A 179 9.30 -6.17 5.60
CA SER A 179 7.96 -5.57 5.67
C SER A 179 6.88 -6.61 5.96
N TRP A 180 6.91 -7.77 5.31
CA TRP A 180 5.97 -8.85 5.54
C TRP A 180 6.16 -9.50 6.90
N ALA A 181 7.41 -9.76 7.30
CA ALA A 181 7.72 -10.33 8.61
C ALA A 181 7.23 -9.44 9.76
N LEU A 182 7.51 -8.13 9.70
CA LEU A 182 7.03 -7.18 10.72
C LEU A 182 5.50 -7.04 10.71
N SER A 183 4.88 -7.08 9.54
CA SER A 183 3.42 -7.00 9.41
C SER A 183 2.72 -8.23 9.99
N ALA A 184 3.23 -9.41 9.67
CA ALA A 184 2.73 -10.68 10.21
C ALA A 184 2.94 -10.75 11.73
N LEU A 185 4.10 -10.30 12.21
CA LEU A 185 4.39 -10.22 13.65
C LEU A 185 3.36 -9.33 14.35
N LEU A 186 3.12 -8.11 13.85
CA LEU A 186 2.13 -7.20 14.45
C LEU A 186 0.70 -7.78 14.42
N GLY A 187 0.34 -8.48 13.34
CA GLY A 187 -0.98 -9.07 13.17
C GLY A 187 -1.24 -10.34 13.99
N ILE A 188 -0.20 -11.12 14.33
CA ILE A 188 -0.34 -12.38 15.08
C ILE A 188 -0.34 -12.20 16.60
N LEU A 189 0.15 -11.06 17.12
CA LEU A 189 0.18 -10.75 18.56
C LEU A 189 -1.14 -11.01 19.33
N PRO A 190 -2.34 -10.70 18.79
CA PRO A 190 -3.61 -11.02 19.46
C PRO A 190 -3.83 -12.53 19.59
N ILE A 191 -3.43 -13.30 18.57
CA ILE A 191 -3.52 -14.77 18.55
C ILE A 191 -2.52 -15.37 19.55
N LEU A 192 -1.38 -14.72 19.77
CA LEU A 192 -0.38 -15.15 20.77
C LEU A 192 -0.77 -14.79 22.22
N GLY A 193 -1.92 -14.16 22.44
CA GLY A 193 -2.46 -13.90 23.78
C GLY A 193 -2.76 -12.44 24.10
N TRP A 194 -2.42 -11.48 23.23
CA TRP A 194 -2.78 -10.07 23.43
C TRP A 194 -4.24 -9.77 22.99
N ASN A 195 -5.17 -10.55 23.53
CA ASN A 195 -6.61 -10.44 23.28
C ASN A 195 -7.37 -10.25 24.61
N CYS A 196 -8.70 -10.22 24.54
CA CYS A 196 -9.57 -9.99 25.69
C CYS A 196 -10.52 -11.15 26.02
N ILE A 197 -10.23 -12.38 25.55
CA ILE A 197 -11.14 -13.55 25.69
C ILE A 197 -11.59 -13.77 27.14
N HIS A 198 -10.67 -13.63 28.10
CA HIS A 198 -10.94 -13.81 29.53
C HIS A 198 -11.30 -12.51 30.28
N ARG A 199 -11.27 -11.35 29.60
CA ARG A 199 -11.45 -10.01 30.21
C ARG A 199 -12.34 -9.11 29.36
N LEU A 200 -13.65 -9.31 29.48
CA LEU A 200 -14.66 -8.62 28.66
C LEU A 200 -14.66 -7.10 28.82
N ASP A 201 -14.34 -6.60 30.02
CA ASP A 201 -14.24 -5.18 30.34
C ASP A 201 -13.17 -4.44 29.50
N GLN A 202 -12.15 -5.17 29.05
CA GLN A 202 -11.06 -4.63 28.23
C GLN A 202 -11.29 -4.80 26.72
N CYS A 203 -12.42 -5.37 26.31
CA CYS A 203 -12.73 -5.61 24.90
C CYS A 203 -13.18 -4.34 24.17
N SER A 204 -12.72 -4.23 22.93
CA SER A 204 -13.13 -3.20 21.98
C SER A 204 -14.58 -3.36 21.53
N THR A 205 -15.31 -2.25 21.36
CA THR A 205 -16.66 -2.30 20.77
C THR A 205 -16.58 -2.53 19.26
N VAL A 206 -15.55 -1.99 18.61
CA VAL A 206 -15.35 -2.12 17.16
C VAL A 206 -14.98 -3.56 16.80
N LEU A 207 -13.99 -4.14 17.50
CA LEU A 207 -13.47 -5.49 17.31
C LEU A 207 -13.64 -6.32 18.61
N PRO A 208 -14.77 -7.05 18.80
CA PRO A 208 -15.15 -7.61 20.10
C PRO A 208 -14.19 -8.60 20.76
N LEU A 209 -13.24 -9.21 20.04
CA LEU A 209 -12.24 -10.12 20.60
C LEU A 209 -10.86 -9.46 20.80
N TYR A 210 -10.66 -8.24 20.29
CA TYR A 210 -9.43 -7.49 20.47
C TYR A 210 -9.44 -6.69 21.77
N ALA A 211 -8.30 -6.71 22.47
CA ALA A 211 -8.09 -5.86 23.63
C ALA A 211 -7.94 -4.39 23.20
N LYS A 212 -8.55 -3.47 23.95
CA LYS A 212 -8.40 -2.01 23.74
C LYS A 212 -6.93 -1.58 23.78
N SER A 213 -6.12 -2.17 24.66
CA SER A 213 -4.68 -1.89 24.77
C SER A 213 -3.89 -2.25 23.51
N TYR A 214 -4.22 -3.38 22.88
CA TYR A 214 -3.59 -3.77 21.60
C TYR A 214 -3.97 -2.81 20.48
N ILE A 215 -5.25 -2.42 20.38
CA ILE A 215 -5.71 -1.48 19.35
C ILE A 215 -5.00 -0.13 19.53
N LEU A 216 -4.90 0.37 20.77
CA LEU A 216 -4.18 1.60 21.07
C LEU A 216 -2.71 1.52 20.68
N PHE A 217 -2.02 0.42 21.05
CA PHE A 217 -0.63 0.18 20.65
C PHE A 217 -0.47 0.22 19.13
N SER A 218 -1.34 -0.51 18.43
CA SER A 218 -1.37 -0.61 16.97
C SER A 218 -1.55 0.74 16.28
N VAL A 219 -2.57 1.48 16.68
CA VAL A 219 -2.87 2.81 16.14
C VAL A 219 -1.73 3.79 16.43
N SER A 220 -1.12 3.71 17.62
CA SER A 220 0.02 4.56 18.00
C SER A 220 1.25 4.27 17.13
N VAL A 221 1.57 2.99 16.91
CA VAL A 221 2.67 2.56 16.03
C VAL A 221 2.43 3.03 14.60
N PHE A 222 1.25 2.77 14.03
CA PHE A 222 0.93 3.20 12.67
C PHE A 222 0.94 4.71 12.51
N SER A 223 0.39 5.46 13.47
CA SER A 223 0.40 6.92 13.46
C SER A 223 1.83 7.48 13.52
N THR A 224 2.70 6.89 14.35
CA THR A 224 4.12 7.27 14.43
C THR A 224 4.85 7.01 13.12
N VAL A 225 4.59 5.86 12.47
CA VAL A 225 5.18 5.55 11.17
C VAL A 225 4.67 6.52 10.09
N LEU A 226 3.37 6.81 10.03
CA LEU A 226 2.83 7.79 9.08
C LEU A 226 3.42 9.19 9.30
N LEU A 227 3.56 9.64 10.55
CA LEU A 227 4.23 10.91 10.87
C LEU A 227 5.68 10.92 10.39
N SER A 228 6.43 9.82 10.62
CA SER A 228 7.81 9.70 10.15
C SER A 228 7.90 9.80 8.62
N ILE A 229 6.94 9.23 7.89
CA ILE A 229 6.84 9.31 6.44
C ILE A 229 6.65 10.77 6.01
N VAL A 230 5.73 11.51 6.64
CA VAL A 230 5.49 12.93 6.36
C VAL A 230 6.75 13.76 6.60
N VAL A 231 7.44 13.54 7.73
CA VAL A 231 8.70 14.24 8.06
C VAL A 231 9.78 13.94 7.03
N LEU A 232 9.94 12.67 6.63
CA LEU A 232 10.90 12.27 5.60
C LEU A 232 10.58 12.96 4.26
N TYR A 233 9.32 12.99 3.81
CA TYR A 233 8.96 13.67 2.57
C TYR A 233 9.14 15.18 2.64
N ALA A 234 8.82 15.82 3.78
CA ALA A 234 9.09 17.24 3.98
C ALA A 234 10.58 17.54 3.88
N ARG A 235 11.43 16.70 4.49
CA ARG A 235 12.89 16.81 4.40
C ARG A 235 13.38 16.64 2.97
N VAL A 236 12.88 15.62 2.26
CA VAL A 236 13.22 15.38 0.86
C VAL A 236 12.83 16.58 -0.02
N PHE A 237 11.62 17.12 0.15
CA PHE A 237 11.14 18.26 -0.60
C PHE A 237 12.01 19.50 -0.37
N ARG A 238 12.39 19.78 0.89
CA ARG A 238 13.32 20.87 1.23
C ARG A 238 14.69 20.68 0.59
N ILE A 239 15.27 19.48 0.69
CA ILE A 239 16.58 19.16 0.10
C ILE A 239 16.57 19.39 -1.42
N VAL A 240 15.55 18.88 -2.11
CA VAL A 240 15.43 19.03 -3.58
C VAL A 240 15.29 20.50 -3.95
N ARG A 241 14.48 21.28 -3.24
CA ARG A 241 14.29 22.72 -3.51
C ARG A 241 15.58 23.51 -3.28
N THR A 242 16.29 23.25 -2.19
CA THR A 242 17.55 23.92 -1.85
C THR A 242 18.66 23.57 -2.85
N ASN A 243 18.82 22.29 -3.16
CA ASN A 243 19.84 21.81 -4.10
C ASN A 243 19.60 22.32 -5.52
N THR A 244 18.34 22.32 -5.98
CA THR A 244 17.98 22.87 -7.29
C THR A 244 18.29 24.37 -7.38
N ARG A 245 18.00 25.14 -6.33
CA ARG A 245 18.29 26.58 -6.29
C ARG A 245 19.79 26.85 -6.36
N ARG A 246 20.60 26.12 -5.56
CA ARG A 246 22.06 26.26 -5.56
C ARG A 246 22.68 25.90 -6.91
N GLN A 247 22.29 24.78 -7.50
CA GLN A 247 22.85 24.33 -8.78
C GLN A 247 22.46 25.26 -9.95
N ARG A 248 21.25 25.84 -9.95
CA ARG A 248 20.85 26.82 -10.99
C ARG A 248 21.72 28.08 -10.99
N LEU A 249 22.20 28.51 -9.81
CA LEU A 249 23.06 29.69 -9.65
C LEU A 249 24.51 29.42 -10.09
N SER A 250 24.99 28.18 -9.96
CA SER A 250 26.39 27.82 -10.28
C SER A 250 26.61 27.40 -11.75
N LEU A 251 25.54 27.10 -12.52
CA LEU A 251 25.65 26.49 -13.85
C LEU A 251 25.48 27.50 -15.01
N LYS A 252 26.29 27.29 -16.07
CA LYS A 252 26.16 27.94 -17.39
C LYS A 252 24.79 27.61 -18.03
N SER A 253 24.28 28.50 -18.89
CA SER A 253 22.92 28.47 -19.47
C SER A 253 22.51 27.11 -20.08
N SER A 254 23.37 26.49 -20.89
CA SER A 254 23.10 25.19 -21.52
C SER A 254 22.96 24.03 -20.50
N MET A 255 23.85 23.95 -19.51
CA MET A 255 23.77 22.93 -18.45
C MET A 255 22.58 23.16 -17.51
N ARG A 256 22.18 24.43 -17.33
CA ARG A 256 21.00 24.81 -16.53
C ARG A 256 19.72 24.21 -17.12
N ASN A 257 19.58 24.21 -18.46
CA ASN A 257 18.41 23.64 -19.15
C ASN A 257 18.39 22.10 -19.08
N SER A 258 19.54 21.44 -19.16
CA SER A 258 19.64 19.98 -18.97
C SER A 258 19.29 19.56 -17.54
N LEU A 259 19.86 20.23 -16.53
CA LEU A 259 19.55 19.98 -15.12
C LEU A 259 18.07 20.26 -14.81
N ALA A 260 17.52 21.36 -15.34
CA ALA A 260 16.11 21.69 -15.13
C ALA A 260 15.19 20.57 -15.63
N ARG A 261 15.45 19.98 -16.80
CA ARG A 261 14.66 18.84 -17.33
C ARG A 261 14.74 17.61 -16.43
N VAL A 262 15.93 17.31 -15.90
CA VAL A 262 16.14 16.18 -14.98
C VAL A 262 15.44 16.42 -13.64
N THR A 263 15.62 17.60 -13.04
CA THR A 263 14.93 18.00 -11.80
C THR A 263 13.42 17.98 -11.95
N GLN A 264 12.87 18.43 -13.08
CA GLN A 264 11.42 18.39 -13.34
C GLN A 264 10.88 16.95 -13.32
N LYS A 265 11.59 15.99 -13.93
CA LYS A 265 11.22 14.57 -13.86
C LYS A 265 11.21 14.06 -12.40
N TYR A 266 12.20 14.44 -11.60
CA TYR A 266 12.25 14.06 -10.18
C TYR A 266 11.14 14.71 -9.34
N ILE A 267 10.83 15.99 -9.58
CA ILE A 267 9.73 16.69 -8.90
C ILE A 267 8.38 16.05 -9.27
N ALA A 268 8.17 15.65 -10.53
CA ALA A 268 6.96 14.95 -10.94
C ALA A 268 6.77 13.60 -10.20
N LEU A 269 7.86 12.82 -10.08
CA LEU A 269 7.84 11.57 -9.33
C LEU A 269 7.57 11.82 -7.83
N LEU A 270 8.17 12.87 -7.24
CA LEU A 270 7.90 13.28 -5.86
C LEU A 270 6.43 13.64 -5.64
N LYS A 271 5.86 14.48 -6.51
CA LYS A 271 4.44 14.87 -6.44
C LYS A 271 3.54 13.64 -6.41
N THR A 272 3.83 12.66 -7.27
CA THR A 272 3.11 11.38 -7.32
C THR A 272 3.08 10.70 -5.96
N VAL A 273 4.24 10.51 -5.35
CA VAL A 273 4.36 9.78 -4.09
C VAL A 273 3.78 10.59 -2.92
N THR A 274 3.92 11.92 -2.93
CA THR A 274 3.25 12.80 -1.96
C THR A 274 1.73 12.70 -2.06
N ILE A 275 1.17 12.63 -3.28
CA ILE A 275 -0.27 12.42 -3.48
C ILE A 275 -0.69 11.05 -2.90
N VAL A 276 0.05 9.98 -3.21
CA VAL A 276 -0.25 8.63 -2.68
C VAL A 276 -0.28 8.64 -1.14
N VAL A 277 0.74 9.21 -0.49
CA VAL A 277 0.79 9.29 0.98
C VAL A 277 -0.33 10.17 1.54
N GLY A 278 -0.65 11.29 0.90
CA GLY A 278 -1.73 12.17 1.32
C GLY A 278 -3.09 11.47 1.26
N VAL A 279 -3.37 10.76 0.17
CA VAL A 279 -4.60 9.96 0.02
C VAL A 279 -4.65 8.84 1.04
N PHE A 280 -3.53 8.15 1.30
CA PHE A 280 -3.44 7.12 2.34
C PHE A 280 -3.85 7.69 3.70
N ILE A 281 -3.25 8.79 4.13
CA ILE A 281 -3.58 9.42 5.42
C ILE A 281 -5.05 9.84 5.46
N ALA A 282 -5.57 10.45 4.39
CA ALA A 282 -6.96 10.90 4.33
C ALA A 282 -7.97 9.74 4.46
N CYS A 283 -7.68 8.59 3.87
CA CYS A 283 -8.56 7.42 3.91
C CYS A 283 -8.50 6.68 5.27
N TRP A 284 -7.32 6.60 5.88
CA TRP A 284 -7.11 5.83 7.12
C TRP A 284 -7.35 6.64 8.40
N LEU A 285 -7.14 7.96 8.37
CA LEU A 285 -7.30 8.84 9.54
C LEU A 285 -8.69 8.74 10.20
N PRO A 286 -9.82 8.72 9.46
CA PRO A 286 -11.13 8.56 10.08
C PRO A 286 -11.26 7.28 10.91
N LEU A 287 -10.70 6.17 10.42
CA LEU A 287 -10.72 4.90 11.13
C LEU A 287 -9.79 4.93 12.36
N PHE A 288 -8.61 5.53 12.27
CA PHE A 288 -7.72 5.68 13.43
C PHE A 288 -8.35 6.54 14.53
N ILE A 289 -9.05 7.62 14.17
CA ILE A 289 -9.82 8.43 15.13
C ILE A 289 -10.93 7.60 15.78
N LEU A 290 -11.66 6.79 15.00
CA LEU A 290 -12.70 5.91 15.54
C LEU A 290 -12.13 4.88 16.52
N LEU A 291 -10.98 4.28 16.22
CA LEU A 291 -10.31 3.30 17.08
C LEU A 291 -9.76 3.94 18.36
N LEU A 292 -9.26 5.18 18.29
CA LEU A 292 -8.90 5.96 19.48
C LEU A 292 -10.14 6.26 20.33
N LEU A 293 -11.26 6.64 19.71
CA LEU A 293 -12.51 6.87 20.41
C LEU A 293 -13.01 5.60 21.13
N ASP A 294 -12.85 4.43 20.53
CA ASP A 294 -13.21 3.14 21.17
C ASP A 294 -12.35 2.80 22.40
N PHE A 295 -11.10 3.29 22.44
CA PHE A 295 -10.28 3.18 23.64
C PHE A 295 -10.84 4.05 24.78
N PHE A 296 -11.18 5.31 24.50
CA PHE A 296 -11.65 6.26 25.52
C PHE A 296 -13.13 6.09 25.89
N CYS A 297 -13.92 5.42 25.05
CA CYS A 297 -15.35 5.20 25.31
C CYS A 297 -15.59 3.89 26.09
N PRO A 298 -16.44 3.91 27.13
CA PRO A 298 -16.94 2.69 27.75
C PRO A 298 -17.69 1.81 26.74
N THR A 299 -17.57 0.49 26.90
CA THR A 299 -18.08 -0.48 25.93
C THR A 299 -19.60 -0.36 25.78
N GLY A 300 -20.07 -0.26 24.53
CA GLY A 300 -21.50 -0.21 24.20
C GLY A 300 -22.19 1.15 24.33
N GLN A 301 -21.54 2.19 24.87
CA GLN A 301 -22.15 3.52 25.06
C GLN A 301 -22.11 4.39 23.79
N CYS A 302 -21.00 4.38 23.06
CA CYS A 302 -20.84 5.22 21.87
C CYS A 302 -21.51 4.59 20.64
N GLN A 303 -22.65 5.15 20.21
CA GLN A 303 -23.39 4.68 19.03
C GLN A 303 -22.58 4.78 17.73
N MET A 304 -21.65 5.72 17.63
CA MET A 304 -20.80 5.90 16.43
C MET A 304 -19.91 4.67 16.13
N LEU A 305 -19.51 3.92 17.16
CA LEU A 305 -18.66 2.72 17.01
C LEU A 305 -19.42 1.56 16.35
N LYS A 306 -20.76 1.60 16.37
CA LYS A 306 -21.60 0.61 15.65
C LYS A 306 -21.63 0.86 14.14
N LYS A 307 -21.18 2.03 13.68
CA LYS A 307 -21.08 2.41 12.25
C LYS A 307 -19.66 2.24 11.70
N ALA A 308 -18.82 1.43 12.33
CA ALA A 308 -17.43 1.21 11.95
C ALA A 308 -17.25 0.73 10.49
N ASP A 309 -18.22 0.00 9.95
CA ASP A 309 -18.18 -0.52 8.58
C ASP A 309 -18.02 0.60 7.52
N TYR A 310 -18.59 1.79 7.75
CA TYR A 310 -18.43 2.93 6.85
C TYR A 310 -17.01 3.51 6.88
N PHE A 311 -16.41 3.61 8.07
CA PHE A 311 -15.03 4.06 8.22
C PHE A 311 -14.04 3.07 7.61
N LEU A 312 -14.34 1.77 7.73
CA LEU A 312 -13.61 0.71 7.07
C LEU A 312 -13.73 0.81 5.55
N GLY A 313 -14.94 1.08 5.03
CA GLY A 313 -15.18 1.35 3.61
C GLY A 313 -14.33 2.51 3.07
N VAL A 314 -14.22 3.61 3.83
CA VAL A 314 -13.34 4.74 3.46
C VAL A 314 -11.87 4.33 3.46
N ALA A 315 -11.42 3.53 4.44
CA ALA A 315 -10.05 3.01 4.47
C ALA A 315 -9.75 2.11 3.26
N ILE A 316 -10.70 1.29 2.82
CA ILE A 316 -10.58 0.40 1.65
C ILE A 316 -10.39 1.21 0.34
N LEU A 317 -11.02 2.38 0.22
CA LEU A 317 -10.89 3.22 -0.97
C LEU A 317 -9.43 3.62 -1.27
N ASN A 318 -8.55 3.63 -0.27
CA ASN A 318 -7.11 3.82 -0.50
C ASN A 318 -6.54 2.81 -1.51
N SER A 319 -6.86 1.53 -1.35
CA SER A 319 -6.34 0.47 -2.22
C SER A 319 -6.96 0.51 -3.62
N PHE A 320 -8.12 1.16 -3.78
CA PHE A 320 -8.74 1.48 -5.07
C PHE A 320 -8.06 2.68 -5.75
N LEU A 321 -7.74 3.73 -5.00
CA LEU A 321 -7.18 4.96 -5.54
C LEU A 321 -5.72 4.82 -6.02
N ASN A 322 -4.95 3.86 -5.47
CA ASN A 322 -3.53 3.71 -5.79
C ASN A 322 -3.26 3.49 -7.30
N PRO A 323 -3.83 2.48 -7.99
CA PRO A 323 -3.71 2.33 -9.44
C PRO A 323 -4.13 3.57 -10.26
N ILE A 324 -5.21 4.24 -9.85
CA ILE A 324 -5.71 5.46 -10.50
C ILE A 324 -4.65 6.57 -10.40
N ILE A 325 -4.09 6.79 -9.21
CA ILE A 325 -3.03 7.77 -9.00
C ILE A 325 -1.82 7.43 -9.90
N TYR A 326 -1.39 6.18 -9.96
CA TYR A 326 -0.25 5.77 -10.80
C TYR A 326 -0.49 6.03 -12.29
N THR A 327 -1.70 5.76 -12.80
CA THR A 327 -2.04 5.98 -14.21
C THR A 327 -2.11 7.46 -14.56
N LEU A 328 -2.60 8.31 -13.65
CA LEU A 328 -2.67 9.76 -13.85
C LEU A 328 -1.29 10.43 -13.75
N THR A 329 -0.44 9.92 -12.89
CA THR A 329 0.84 10.55 -12.56
C THR A 329 2.02 10.05 -13.38
N SER A 330 1.97 8.80 -13.87
CA SER A 330 3.06 8.17 -14.62
C SER A 330 2.65 7.80 -16.03
N LYS A 331 3.13 8.58 -17.01
CA LYS A 331 2.98 8.28 -18.46
C LYS A 331 3.53 6.91 -18.83
N ASP A 332 4.54 6.43 -18.11
CA ASP A 332 5.14 5.12 -18.36
C ASP A 332 4.25 3.97 -17.86
N MET A 333 3.68 4.08 -16.64
CA MET A 333 2.73 3.08 -16.14
C MET A 333 1.44 3.09 -16.95
N ARG A 334 0.90 4.28 -17.27
CA ARG A 334 -0.28 4.41 -18.13
C ARG A 334 -0.11 3.69 -19.47
N ARG A 335 1.04 3.86 -20.13
CA ARG A 335 1.36 3.17 -21.39
C ARG A 335 1.55 1.66 -21.23
N ALA A 336 2.03 1.19 -20.08
CA ALA A 336 2.17 -0.24 -19.82
C ALA A 336 0.80 -0.90 -19.60
N ILE A 337 -0.05 -0.27 -18.79
CA ILE A 337 -1.42 -0.75 -18.51
C ILE A 337 -2.27 -0.75 -19.79
N LEU A 338 -2.24 0.34 -20.57
CA LEU A 338 -2.96 0.41 -21.86
C LEU A 338 -2.48 -0.66 -22.84
N ARG A 339 -1.18 -1.00 -22.87
CA ARG A 339 -0.67 -2.08 -23.72
C ARG A 339 -1.19 -3.46 -23.31
N LEU A 340 -1.50 -3.67 -22.05
CA LEU A 340 -2.08 -4.92 -21.56
C LEU A 340 -3.59 -5.00 -21.81
N LEU A 341 -4.31 -3.91 -21.52
CA LEU A 341 -5.78 -3.87 -21.66
C LEU A 341 -6.24 -3.74 -23.13
N CYS A 342 -5.41 -3.13 -23.97
CA CYS A 342 -5.74 -2.77 -25.36
C CYS A 342 -4.74 -3.38 -26.34
N GLN A 343 -4.39 -4.66 -26.16
CA GLN A 343 -3.53 -5.40 -27.10
C GLN A 343 -4.06 -5.30 -28.55
N SER A 344 -5.40 -5.32 -28.71
CA SER A 344 -6.09 -5.20 -30.00
C SER A 344 -6.27 -3.75 -30.50
N CYS A 345 -6.21 -2.73 -29.64
CA CYS A 345 -6.36 -1.32 -30.06
C CYS A 345 -5.02 -0.62 -30.36
N LEU A 346 -3.91 -1.16 -29.84
CA LEU A 346 -2.55 -0.62 -30.02
C LEU A 346 -1.75 -1.30 -31.14
N MET A 347 -2.21 -2.45 -31.63
CA MET A 347 -1.63 -3.11 -32.80
C MET A 347 -2.39 -2.69 -34.05
N THR A 348 -1.68 -2.04 -34.98
CA THR A 348 -2.16 -1.95 -36.37
C THR A 348 -2.05 -3.36 -36.99
N LYS A 349 -2.82 -3.67 -38.04
CA LYS A 349 -2.78 -4.99 -38.73
C LYS A 349 -1.35 -5.42 -39.14
N ASP A 350 -0.41 -4.49 -39.20
CA ASP A 350 1.01 -4.70 -39.56
C ASP A 350 1.97 -4.85 -38.36
N GLY A 351 1.49 -5.06 -37.14
CA GLY A 351 2.34 -5.33 -35.97
C GLY A 351 3.12 -4.12 -35.42
N GLN A 352 2.87 -2.91 -35.93
CA GLN A 352 3.45 -1.66 -35.43
C GLN A 352 2.56 -1.05 -34.33
N VAL A 353 3.20 -0.57 -33.24
CA VAL A 353 2.55 0.10 -32.11
C VAL A 353 1.98 1.45 -32.58
N LYS A 354 0.66 1.62 -32.54
CA LYS A 354 0.00 2.90 -32.86
C LYS A 354 0.59 4.03 -31.99
N LYS A 355 1.18 5.06 -32.62
CA LYS A 355 1.49 6.33 -31.94
C LYS A 355 0.17 6.94 -31.49
N ILE A 356 -0.18 6.77 -30.21
CA ILE A 356 -1.32 7.43 -29.60
C ILE A 356 -1.00 8.93 -29.54
N GLY A 357 -1.53 9.68 -30.51
CA GLY A 357 -1.95 11.06 -30.31
C GLY A 357 -3.37 11.01 -29.76
N MET A 358 -3.55 11.23 -28.45
CA MET A 358 -4.86 11.44 -27.84
C MET A 358 -5.00 12.95 -27.58
N PRO A 359 -5.85 13.69 -28.32
CA PRO A 359 -6.03 15.13 -28.12
C PRO A 359 -7.11 15.44 -27.07
N PHE A 360 -7.24 14.67 -25.99
CA PHE A 360 -8.38 14.85 -25.06
C PHE A 360 -8.11 14.83 -23.55
N ILE A 361 -6.86 14.70 -23.09
CA ILE A 361 -6.53 14.98 -21.67
C ILE A 361 -5.26 15.81 -21.61
N GLU A 362 -5.32 16.97 -22.24
CA GLU A 362 -4.34 18.04 -22.11
C GLU A 362 -5.05 19.30 -21.60
N CYS A 363 -5.83 19.15 -20.51
CA CYS A 363 -6.28 20.31 -19.75
C CYS A 363 -5.34 20.50 -18.56
N SER A 364 -4.60 21.61 -18.65
CA SER A 364 -3.78 22.25 -17.62
C SER A 364 -2.37 21.71 -17.33
N PHE A 365 -1.42 22.47 -17.88
CA PHE A 365 -0.07 22.81 -17.39
C PHE A 365 1.12 22.32 -18.24
N SER A 366 1.26 22.87 -19.45
CA SER A 366 2.56 23.37 -19.95
C SER A 366 2.34 24.20 -21.22
N LYS A 367 2.83 25.44 -21.22
CA LYS A 367 2.93 26.26 -22.43
C LYS A 367 3.88 25.62 -23.46
N THR A 368 3.58 25.95 -24.69
CA THR A 368 4.03 25.52 -26.02
C THR A 368 5.54 25.68 -26.28
N GLU A 369 6.18 24.67 -26.86
CA GLU A 369 7.36 24.86 -27.73
C GLU A 369 7.19 23.95 -28.96
N VAL A 370 7.12 24.58 -30.14
CA VAL A 370 7.08 23.96 -31.47
C VAL A 370 8.52 23.73 -31.94
N PRO A 371 8.89 22.57 -32.52
CA PRO A 371 10.15 22.41 -33.23
C PRO A 371 9.93 22.49 -34.75
N SER A 372 10.41 23.56 -35.40
CA SER A 372 10.61 23.57 -36.85
C SER A 372 12.00 23.01 -37.20
N GLN A 373 12.02 21.98 -38.03
CA GLN A 373 13.17 21.45 -38.75
C GLN A 373 12.95 21.68 -40.26
N LYS A 374 14.07 21.72 -41.02
CA LYS A 374 14.28 21.85 -42.49
C LYS A 374 14.56 23.28 -42.93
N LEU A 375 15.53 23.60 -43.79
CA LEU A 375 16.31 22.91 -44.84
C LEU A 375 17.73 23.56 -44.82
N ASP A 376 18.84 22.95 -45.24
CA ASP A 376 19.24 22.97 -46.66
C ASP A 376 20.40 22.00 -46.96
N HIS A 377 20.45 21.59 -48.23
CA HIS A 377 21.38 20.65 -48.85
C HIS A 377 22.43 21.42 -49.69
N GLY A 378 23.69 21.00 -49.63
CA GLY A 378 24.67 21.12 -50.73
C GLY A 378 25.57 22.37 -50.75
N LEU A 379 26.89 22.15 -50.62
CA LEU A 379 27.90 22.61 -51.60
C LEU A 379 29.25 21.92 -51.32
N ASP A 380 29.82 21.29 -52.35
CA ASP A 380 31.16 20.71 -52.40
C ASP A 380 32.27 21.78 -52.46
N THR A 381 33.41 21.54 -51.81
CA THR A 381 34.75 21.93 -52.32
C THR A 381 35.87 21.10 -51.68
N THR A 382 36.46 20.24 -52.51
CA THR A 382 37.86 19.76 -52.67
C THR A 382 39.01 20.13 -51.71
N ILE A 383 39.72 19.05 -51.30
CA ILE A 383 41.19 18.77 -51.28
C ILE A 383 42.12 19.56 -50.33
N SER A 384 42.80 18.88 -49.39
CA SER A 384 44.28 18.71 -49.37
C SER A 384 44.80 17.86 -48.18
N SER A 385 45.94 17.20 -48.44
CA SER A 385 46.69 16.18 -47.68
C SER A 385 47.24 16.58 -46.31
N GLY A 386 47.50 15.58 -45.46
CA GLY A 386 48.44 15.68 -44.33
C GLY A 386 48.41 14.49 -43.36
N ASN A 387 49.35 13.56 -43.51
CA ASN A 387 49.64 12.48 -42.57
C ASN A 387 50.21 13.03 -41.24
N ALA A 388 49.74 12.52 -40.09
CA ALA A 388 50.55 12.40 -38.87
C ALA A 388 49.91 11.43 -37.86
N ILE A 389 50.73 10.52 -37.37
CA ILE A 389 50.49 9.46 -36.39
C ILE A 389 50.27 10.06 -34.99
N THR A 390 49.27 9.59 -34.24
CA THR A 390 49.33 9.28 -32.78
C THR A 390 48.00 8.67 -32.30
N SER A 391 48.10 7.54 -31.60
CA SER A 391 47.00 6.71 -31.08
C SER A 391 46.32 7.31 -29.81
N PRO A 392 45.41 6.58 -29.14
CA PRO A 392 43.96 6.73 -29.13
C PRO A 392 43.42 7.50 -27.91
N SER A 393 42.24 8.16 -27.98
CA SER A 393 41.58 8.68 -26.77
C SER A 393 40.04 8.61 -26.73
N THR A 394 39.56 7.65 -25.92
CA THR A 394 38.70 7.91 -24.75
C THR A 394 37.36 8.65 -24.93
N ILE A 395 36.32 7.94 -25.40
CA ILE A 395 34.92 8.24 -25.04
C ILE A 395 34.56 7.45 -23.77
N LYS A 396 35.12 7.87 -22.64
CA LYS A 396 34.64 7.52 -21.29
C LYS A 396 34.86 8.72 -20.35
N SER A 397 33.83 9.01 -19.56
CA SER A 397 33.76 10.00 -18.45
C SER A 397 33.21 11.41 -18.75
N LEU A 398 31.95 11.50 -19.20
CA LEU A 398 31.09 12.62 -18.76
C LEU A 398 30.56 12.26 -17.36
N TYR A 399 31.01 13.02 -16.36
CA TYR A 399 30.88 12.80 -14.90
C TYR A 399 31.96 11.87 -14.32
N PRO A 400 33.06 12.42 -13.74
CA PRO A 400 32.96 13.02 -12.40
C PRO A 400 34.04 14.10 -12.10
N LYS A 401 33.71 15.40 -12.09
CA LYS A 401 34.64 16.42 -11.52
C LYS A 401 33.99 17.56 -10.70
N LEU A 402 32.69 17.52 -10.45
CA LEU A 402 31.98 18.65 -9.79
C LEU A 402 31.56 18.41 -8.34
N PHE A 403 32.05 17.34 -7.69
CA PHE A 403 31.80 17.07 -6.28
C PHE A 403 33.12 16.86 -5.53
N LYS A 404 33.91 17.92 -5.45
CA LYS A 404 34.92 18.14 -4.40
C LYS A 404 35.02 19.65 -4.19
N SER A 405 34.26 20.15 -3.23
CA SER A 405 34.66 21.17 -2.25
C SER A 405 33.55 21.34 -1.23
#